data_AF-A0A2G2KER5-F1
#
_entry.id   AF-A0A2G2KER5-F1
#
_cell.length_a   1.000
_cell.length_b   1.000
_cell.length_c   1.000
_cell.angle_alpha   90.00
_cell.angle_beta   90.00
_cell.angle_gamma   90.00
#
_symmetry.space_group_name_H-M   'P 1'
#
loop_
_entity.id
_entity.type
_entity.pdbx_description
1 polymer ?
#
loop_
_entity_poly.entity_id
_entity_poly.type
_entity_poly.pdbx_seq_one_letter_code
_entity_poly.pdbx_strand_id
1 'polypeptide(L)'
;MRQSLGELYSTVRKAAVGRGVPHGIAEDLADAVCWLDSLSLDGVSCAVDCLSQWPSNTSAIQLQHSESGLVLETAKPDTAASALFAGPALGDLLQAGAVPDTGSSLSVDVPLLVLAAVAQTCDRLNRRAWLMIHLQGQIAIADCSQETCQLGTVSQQKSVTAHKASEVTLWLSQPDQGRRTLNCLLSKEEFSRCRSRTLAEGLEVCGRSLKQLEAWAALTLVAESDRSRESGAGAGLLDND
;
A
#
# COMPACT_ATOMS: atom_id res chain seq x y z
N MET A 1 18.08 8.49 -0.38
CA MET A 1 19.02 7.38 -0.69
C MET A 1 18.56 6.82 -2.01
N ARG A 2 19.47 6.63 -2.96
CA ARG A 2 19.07 6.18 -4.29
C ARG A 2 18.95 4.65 -4.34
N GLN A 3 17.86 4.15 -4.90
CA GLN A 3 17.58 2.72 -5.09
C GLN A 3 17.01 2.48 -6.49
N SER A 4 17.30 1.34 -7.10
CA SER A 4 16.51 0.87 -8.24
C SER A 4 15.15 0.32 -7.78
N LEU A 5 14.18 0.29 -8.68
CA LEU A 5 12.87 -0.32 -8.41
C LEU A 5 13.01 -1.79 -7.97
N GLY A 6 13.90 -2.55 -8.62
CA GLY A 6 14.12 -3.96 -8.31
C GLY A 6 14.75 -4.19 -6.93
N GLU A 7 15.71 -3.36 -6.53
CA GLU A 7 16.31 -3.41 -5.19
C GLU A 7 15.30 -3.06 -4.12
N LEU A 8 14.52 -2.00 -4.32
CA LEU A 8 13.49 -1.60 -3.36
C LEU A 8 12.42 -2.71 -3.24
N TYR A 9 11.92 -3.21 -4.36
CA TYR A 9 10.95 -4.32 -4.38
C TYR A 9 11.47 -5.54 -3.60
N SER A 10 12.69 -5.99 -3.91
CA SER A 10 13.29 -7.15 -3.25
C SER A 10 13.44 -6.92 -1.73
N THR A 11 13.86 -5.72 -1.33
CA THR A 11 14.07 -5.35 0.06
C THR A 11 12.75 -5.32 0.83
N VAL A 12 11.72 -4.65 0.29
CA VAL A 12 10.39 -4.57 0.92
C VAL A 12 9.76 -5.95 1.04
N ARG A 13 9.79 -6.75 -0.03
CA ARG A 13 9.24 -8.11 -0.03
C ARG A 13 9.89 -8.98 1.05
N LYS A 14 11.23 -8.98 1.10
CA LYS A 14 11.98 -9.73 2.14
C LYS A 14 11.69 -9.19 3.54
N ALA A 15 11.59 -7.87 3.71
CA ALA A 15 11.25 -7.27 5.00
C ALA A 15 9.89 -7.75 5.51
N ALA A 16 8.88 -7.77 4.65
CA ALA A 16 7.56 -8.27 4.98
C ALA A 16 7.58 -9.76 5.33
N VAL A 17 8.24 -10.60 4.52
CA VAL A 17 8.40 -12.04 4.81
C VAL A 17 9.15 -12.26 6.13
N GLY A 18 10.22 -11.50 6.39
CA GLY A 18 10.96 -11.53 7.65
C GLY A 18 10.12 -11.12 8.87
N ARG A 19 9.06 -10.34 8.65
CA ARG A 19 8.03 -10.01 9.66
C ARG A 19 6.89 -11.04 9.75
N GLY A 20 6.97 -12.14 9.00
CA GLY A 20 5.97 -13.21 8.98
C GLY A 20 4.74 -12.90 8.12
N VAL A 21 4.81 -11.92 7.21
CA VAL A 21 3.75 -11.68 6.22
C VAL A 21 3.77 -12.80 5.16
N PRO A 22 2.61 -13.35 4.75
CA PRO A 22 2.54 -14.32 3.66
C PRO A 22 3.12 -13.78 2.35
N HIS A 23 3.76 -14.64 1.55
CA HIS A 23 4.50 -14.23 0.34
C HIS A 23 3.68 -13.38 -0.64
N GLY A 24 2.44 -13.78 -0.99
CA GLY A 24 1.61 -12.99 -1.92
C GLY A 24 1.32 -11.59 -1.39
N ILE A 25 0.99 -11.46 -0.10
CA ILE A 25 0.75 -10.16 0.54
C ILE A 25 2.04 -9.32 0.63
N ALA A 26 3.20 -9.98 0.79
CA ALA A 26 4.50 -9.31 0.76
C ALA A 26 4.85 -8.77 -0.64
N GLU A 27 4.43 -9.46 -1.71
CA GLU A 27 4.59 -9.01 -3.09
C GLU A 27 3.67 -7.80 -3.37
N ASP A 28 2.40 -7.89 -2.96
CA ASP A 28 1.45 -6.77 -3.07
C ASP A 28 1.95 -5.51 -2.34
N LEU A 29 2.53 -5.67 -1.14
CA LEU A 29 3.14 -4.57 -0.40
C LEU A 29 4.33 -3.98 -1.17
N ALA A 30 5.21 -4.82 -1.71
CA ALA A 30 6.39 -4.36 -2.43
C ALA A 30 6.02 -3.57 -3.69
N ASP A 31 4.99 -4.02 -4.43
CA ASP A 31 4.45 -3.28 -5.57
C ASP A 31 3.81 -1.96 -5.14
N ALA A 32 3.02 -1.95 -4.06
CA ALA A 32 2.44 -0.73 -3.48
C ALA A 32 3.49 0.31 -3.10
N VAL A 33 4.57 -0.12 -2.44
CA VAL A 33 5.68 0.76 -2.05
C VAL A 33 6.39 1.32 -3.26
N CYS A 34 6.77 0.48 -4.22
CA CYS A 34 7.42 0.92 -5.45
C CYS A 34 6.55 1.92 -6.23
N TRP A 35 5.24 1.68 -6.27
CA TRP A 35 4.29 2.59 -6.91
C TRP A 35 4.28 3.96 -6.21
N LEU A 36 4.17 4.01 -4.88
CA LEU A 36 4.19 5.26 -4.12
C LEU A 36 5.51 6.02 -4.31
N ASP A 37 6.65 5.36 -4.10
CA ASP A 37 7.96 6.00 -4.20
C ASP A 37 8.23 6.48 -5.64
N SER A 38 7.71 5.79 -6.67
CA SER A 38 7.80 6.25 -8.06
C SER A 38 7.06 7.56 -8.33
N LEU A 39 6.11 7.92 -7.45
CA LEU A 39 5.34 9.16 -7.47
C LEU A 39 5.84 10.16 -6.43
N SER A 40 6.98 9.90 -5.80
CA SER A 40 7.54 10.72 -4.71
C SER A 40 6.62 10.81 -3.49
N LEU A 41 5.78 9.79 -3.29
CA LEU A 41 5.03 9.56 -2.05
C LEU A 41 5.83 8.56 -1.23
N ASP A 42 6.14 8.86 0.03
CA ASP A 42 7.06 8.06 0.86
C ASP A 42 6.48 6.68 1.23
N GLY A 43 6.60 5.74 0.29
CA GLY A 43 6.12 4.37 0.40
C GLY A 43 6.93 3.56 1.39
N VAL A 44 8.25 3.78 1.46
CA VAL A 44 9.14 3.11 2.40
C VAL A 44 8.73 3.38 3.85
N SER A 45 8.42 4.63 4.20
CA SER A 45 7.91 4.94 5.55
C SER A 45 6.53 4.33 5.79
N CYS A 46 5.64 4.34 4.80
CA CYS A 46 4.34 3.67 4.89
C CYS A 46 4.49 2.16 5.18
N ALA A 47 5.44 1.49 4.53
CA ALA A 47 5.75 0.09 4.77
C ALA A 47 6.24 -0.15 6.20
N VAL A 48 7.12 0.71 6.71
CA VAL A 48 7.60 0.64 8.10
C VAL A 48 6.46 0.83 9.08
N ASP A 49 5.57 1.81 8.87
CA ASP A 49 4.43 2.05 9.75
C ASP A 49 3.45 0.88 9.78
N CYS A 50 3.21 0.25 8.63
CA CYS A 50 2.35 -0.92 8.51
C CYS A 50 2.99 -2.16 9.16
N LEU A 51 4.23 -2.49 8.78
CA LEU A 51 4.94 -3.66 9.29
C LEU A 51 5.30 -3.55 10.76
N SER A 52 5.48 -2.35 11.33
CA SER A 52 5.73 -2.17 12.77
C SER A 52 4.54 -2.64 13.62
N GLN A 53 3.33 -2.58 13.06
CA GLN A 53 2.09 -2.96 13.73
C GLN A 53 1.69 -4.42 13.43
N TRP A 54 2.45 -5.12 12.58
CA TRP A 54 2.15 -6.47 12.11
C TRP A 54 2.76 -7.60 12.98
N PRO A 55 2.11 -8.77 13.14
CA PRO A 55 0.66 -8.95 13.04
C PRO A 55 -0.03 -8.27 14.23
N SER A 56 -1.19 -7.68 13.99
CA SER A 56 -2.03 -7.16 15.08
C SER A 56 -3.28 -8.02 15.23
N ASN A 57 -3.74 -8.21 16.47
CA ASN A 57 -4.99 -8.92 16.78
C ASN A 57 -6.26 -8.16 16.32
N THR A 58 -6.12 -6.99 15.70
CA THR A 58 -7.22 -6.12 15.25
C THR A 58 -7.20 -5.84 13.75
N SER A 59 -6.19 -6.34 13.02
CA SER A 59 -5.92 -5.97 11.62
C SER A 59 -6.72 -6.77 10.57
N ALA A 60 -7.61 -7.67 10.98
CA ALA A 60 -8.34 -8.55 10.07
C ALA A 60 -9.57 -7.87 9.46
N ILE A 61 -9.93 -8.32 8.26
CA ILE A 61 -11.09 -7.87 7.50
C ILE A 61 -12.07 -9.03 7.34
N GLN A 62 -13.36 -8.71 7.35
CA GLN A 62 -14.43 -9.64 7.06
C GLN A 62 -15.25 -9.13 5.89
N LEU A 63 -15.63 -10.06 5.01
CA LEU A 63 -16.60 -9.81 3.97
C LEU A 63 -17.99 -10.16 4.51
N GLN A 64 -18.89 -9.19 4.53
CA GLN A 64 -20.28 -9.39 4.91
C GLN A 64 -21.21 -9.20 3.72
N HIS A 65 -22.33 -9.92 3.76
CA HIS A 65 -23.41 -9.76 2.79
C HIS A 65 -24.47 -8.85 3.41
N SER A 66 -24.73 -7.71 2.77
CA SER A 66 -25.82 -6.80 3.09
C SER A 66 -26.93 -6.87 2.02
N GLU A 67 -28.06 -6.21 2.26
CA GLU A 67 -29.11 -6.06 1.25
C GLU A 67 -28.63 -5.28 0.01
N SER A 68 -27.58 -4.46 0.16
CA SER A 68 -26.98 -3.63 -0.89
C SER A 68 -25.76 -4.27 -1.57
N GLY A 69 -25.39 -5.50 -1.21
CA GLY A 69 -24.30 -6.25 -1.82
C GLY A 69 -23.24 -6.72 -0.83
N LEU A 70 -21.98 -6.72 -1.26
CA LEU A 70 -20.85 -7.13 -0.43
C LEU A 70 -20.21 -5.93 0.24
N VAL A 71 -19.99 -6.01 1.56
CA VAL A 71 -19.38 -4.95 2.37
C VAL A 71 -18.16 -5.50 3.09
N LEU A 72 -17.07 -4.75 3.10
CA LEU A 72 -15.88 -5.05 3.90
C LEU A 72 -15.99 -4.35 5.25
N GLU A 73 -15.79 -5.10 6.32
CA GLU A 73 -15.75 -4.56 7.68
C GLU A 73 -14.50 -5.02 8.39
N THR A 74 -14.07 -4.25 9.39
CA THR A 74 -13.01 -4.68 10.30
C THR A 74 -13.54 -5.81 11.18
N ALA A 75 -12.73 -6.86 11.39
CA ALA A 75 -13.14 -8.02 12.19
C ALA A 75 -13.49 -7.66 13.64
N LYS A 76 -13.01 -6.52 14.13
CA LYS A 76 -13.40 -5.94 15.42
C LYS A 76 -13.95 -4.54 15.18
N PRO A 77 -15.11 -4.17 15.77
CA PRO A 77 -15.63 -2.81 15.71
C PRO A 77 -14.61 -1.79 16.23
N ASP A 78 -14.64 -0.57 15.69
CA ASP A 78 -13.79 0.56 16.10
C ASP A 78 -12.27 0.31 15.99
N THR A 79 -11.87 -0.63 15.14
CA THR A 79 -10.45 -0.89 14.84
C THR A 79 -10.10 -0.50 13.41
N ALA A 80 -8.80 -0.48 13.10
CA ALA A 80 -8.31 -0.27 11.75
C ALA A 80 -7.84 -1.60 11.17
N ALA A 81 -8.32 -1.92 9.96
CA ALA A 81 -7.77 -3.00 9.18
C ALA A 81 -6.32 -2.70 8.79
N SER A 82 -5.50 -3.75 8.64
CA SER A 82 -4.19 -3.54 8.02
C SER A 82 -4.34 -3.28 6.53
N ALA A 83 -3.62 -2.29 6.03
CA ALA A 83 -3.49 -1.99 4.61
C ALA A 83 -3.02 -3.21 3.80
N LEU A 84 -2.25 -4.12 4.42
CA LEU A 84 -1.83 -5.39 3.81
C LEU A 84 -3.01 -6.26 3.36
N PHE A 85 -4.16 -6.17 4.05
CA PHE A 85 -5.37 -6.88 3.67
C PHE A 85 -6.39 -5.96 2.99
N ALA A 86 -6.47 -4.69 3.39
CA ALA A 86 -7.47 -3.76 2.88
C ALA A 86 -7.27 -3.45 1.41
N GLY A 87 -6.01 -3.26 0.97
CA GLY A 87 -5.68 -3.02 -0.43
C GLY A 87 -6.16 -4.16 -1.34
N PRO A 88 -5.67 -5.40 -1.13
CA PRO A 88 -6.12 -6.56 -1.91
C PRO A 88 -7.63 -6.79 -1.85
N ALA A 89 -8.25 -6.70 -0.66
CA ALA A 89 -9.70 -6.93 -0.52
C ALA A 89 -10.55 -5.91 -1.29
N LEU A 90 -10.16 -4.63 -1.31
CA LEU A 90 -10.81 -3.62 -2.14
C LEU A 90 -10.56 -3.86 -3.63
N GLY A 91 -9.37 -4.35 -3.99
CA GLY A 91 -9.07 -4.80 -5.35
C GLY A 91 -9.96 -5.96 -5.81
N ASP A 92 -10.18 -6.95 -4.94
CA ASP A 92 -11.07 -8.08 -5.19
C ASP A 92 -12.52 -7.61 -5.40
N LEU A 93 -13.01 -6.66 -4.60
CA LEU A 93 -14.33 -6.05 -4.80
C LEU A 93 -14.43 -5.37 -6.18
N LEU A 94 -13.40 -4.63 -6.59
CA LEU A 94 -13.35 -4.00 -7.92
C LEU A 94 -13.38 -5.04 -9.04
N GLN A 95 -12.61 -6.12 -8.88
CA GLN A 95 -12.55 -7.20 -9.86
C GLN A 95 -13.87 -7.96 -9.97
N ALA A 96 -14.50 -8.25 -8.83
CA ALA A 96 -15.80 -8.91 -8.76
C ALA A 96 -16.95 -8.02 -9.26
N GLY A 97 -16.72 -6.70 -9.41
CA GLY A 97 -17.79 -5.75 -9.72
C GLY A 97 -18.81 -5.63 -8.58
N ALA A 98 -18.37 -5.84 -7.34
CA ALA A 98 -19.21 -5.91 -6.15
C ALA A 98 -19.12 -4.65 -5.27
N VAL A 99 -18.50 -3.58 -5.76
CA VAL A 99 -18.47 -2.28 -5.08
C VAL A 99 -19.88 -1.67 -5.14
N PRO A 100 -20.53 -1.35 -3.99
CA PRO A 100 -21.84 -0.73 -3.98
C PRO A 100 -21.84 0.65 -4.63
N ASP A 101 -22.99 1.08 -5.18
CA ASP A 101 -23.17 2.43 -5.72
C ASP A 101 -22.97 3.52 -4.66
N THR A 102 -23.21 3.20 -3.39
CA THR A 102 -22.98 4.06 -2.22
C THR A 102 -21.51 4.10 -1.76
N GLY A 103 -20.62 3.39 -2.47
CA GLY A 103 -19.23 3.20 -2.09
C GLY A 103 -19.04 2.12 -1.02
N SER A 104 -17.78 1.67 -0.88
CA SER A 104 -17.33 0.74 0.14
C SER A 104 -16.34 1.43 1.08
N SER A 105 -16.75 1.67 2.33
CA SER A 105 -15.93 2.31 3.36
C SER A 105 -15.23 1.29 4.25
N LEU A 106 -13.98 1.57 4.61
CA LEU A 106 -13.20 0.78 5.56
C LEU A 106 -12.23 1.67 6.33
N SER A 107 -12.11 1.44 7.65
CA SER A 107 -11.07 2.07 8.48
C SER A 107 -9.75 1.31 8.33
N VAL A 108 -8.66 2.01 7.98
CA VAL A 108 -7.36 1.40 7.69
C VAL A 108 -6.20 2.11 8.40
N ASP A 109 -5.12 1.35 8.67
CA ASP A 109 -3.93 1.85 9.37
C ASP A 109 -3.03 2.75 8.51
N VAL A 110 -2.83 2.41 7.23
CA VAL A 110 -1.92 3.10 6.31
C VAL A 110 -2.64 3.34 4.97
N PRO A 111 -3.44 4.42 4.83
CA PRO A 111 -4.32 4.63 3.68
C PRO A 111 -3.58 4.83 2.34
N LEU A 112 -2.34 5.33 2.35
CA LEU A 112 -1.55 5.49 1.12
C LEU A 112 -1.19 4.14 0.48
N LEU A 113 -0.98 3.08 1.28
CA LEU A 113 -0.78 1.74 0.73
C LEU A 113 -2.05 1.21 0.07
N VAL A 114 -3.22 1.52 0.63
CA VAL A 114 -4.52 1.17 0.04
C VAL A 114 -4.73 1.93 -1.28
N LEU A 115 -4.38 3.21 -1.35
CA LEU A 115 -4.38 3.99 -2.58
C LEU A 115 -3.55 3.30 -3.68
N ALA A 116 -2.33 2.92 -3.35
CA ALA A 116 -1.44 2.27 -4.30
C ALA A 116 -2.00 0.93 -4.80
N ALA A 117 -2.54 0.10 -3.90
CA ALA A 117 -3.16 -1.18 -4.26
C ALA A 117 -4.39 -1.01 -5.17
N VAL A 118 -5.26 -0.05 -4.88
CA VAL A 118 -6.42 0.28 -5.71
C VAL A 118 -5.98 0.82 -7.08
N ALA A 119 -5.03 1.75 -7.12
CA ALA A 119 -4.53 2.32 -8.36
C ALA A 119 -3.92 1.26 -9.29
N GLN A 120 -3.12 0.34 -8.75
CA GLN A 120 -2.57 -0.77 -9.52
C GLN A 120 -3.64 -1.76 -9.98
N THR A 121 -4.66 -1.99 -9.17
CA THR A 121 -5.78 -2.85 -9.56
C THR A 121 -6.58 -2.22 -10.70
N CYS A 122 -6.84 -0.91 -10.65
CA CYS A 122 -7.44 -0.16 -11.75
C CYS A 122 -6.62 -0.29 -13.05
N ASP A 123 -5.30 -0.15 -12.96
CA ASP A 123 -4.38 -0.30 -14.09
C ASP A 123 -4.46 -1.71 -14.70
N ARG A 124 -4.33 -2.76 -13.86
CA ARG A 124 -4.40 -4.17 -14.28
C ARG A 124 -5.73 -4.57 -14.89
N LEU A 125 -6.84 -4.08 -14.33
CA LEU A 125 -8.19 -4.44 -14.76
C LEU A 125 -8.71 -3.57 -15.91
N ASN A 126 -7.97 -2.55 -16.33
CA ASN A 126 -8.44 -1.50 -17.22
C ASN A 126 -9.77 -0.90 -16.73
N ARG A 127 -9.80 -0.50 -15.46
CA ARG A 127 -10.96 0.09 -14.79
C ARG A 127 -10.62 1.47 -14.24
N ARG A 128 -11.67 2.24 -13.97
CA ARG A 128 -11.58 3.51 -13.25
C ARG A 128 -12.32 3.40 -11.92
N ALA A 129 -11.73 3.92 -10.86
CA ALA A 129 -12.35 4.03 -9.55
C ALA A 129 -11.85 5.28 -8.85
N TRP A 130 -12.61 5.74 -7.86
CA TRP A 130 -12.23 6.85 -7.00
C TRP A 130 -12.00 6.34 -5.59
N LEU A 131 -10.92 6.81 -4.97
CA LEU A 131 -10.63 6.54 -3.57
C LEU A 131 -10.66 7.86 -2.80
N MET A 132 -11.58 7.95 -1.84
CA MET A 132 -11.63 9.05 -0.89
C MET A 132 -10.92 8.63 0.38
N ILE A 133 -10.01 9.46 0.88
CA ILE A 133 -9.22 9.21 2.08
C ILE A 133 -9.49 10.32 3.07
N HIS A 134 -10.03 9.96 4.23
CA HIS A 134 -10.27 10.87 5.34
C HIS A 134 -8.99 11.02 6.16
N LEU A 135 -8.31 12.15 5.97
CA LEU A 135 -7.12 12.54 6.71
C LEU A 135 -7.51 13.54 7.81
N GLN A 136 -6.61 13.77 8.77
CA GLN A 136 -6.85 14.75 9.83
C GLN A 136 -7.01 16.16 9.23
N GLY A 137 -8.22 16.70 9.26
CA GLY A 137 -8.55 18.06 8.78
C GLY A 137 -8.62 18.23 7.26
N GLN A 138 -8.47 17.16 6.48
CA GLN A 138 -8.52 17.21 5.02
C GLN A 138 -9.07 15.91 4.44
N ILE A 139 -9.65 15.99 3.25
CA ILE A 139 -9.97 14.81 2.45
C ILE A 139 -9.01 14.79 1.26
N ALA A 140 -8.39 13.65 1.00
CA ALA A 140 -7.73 13.39 -0.27
C ALA A 140 -8.66 12.58 -1.16
N ILE A 141 -8.75 12.94 -2.44
CA ILE A 141 -9.54 12.22 -3.44
C ILE A 141 -8.59 11.82 -4.55
N ALA A 142 -8.49 10.52 -4.77
CA ALA A 142 -7.77 9.94 -5.87
C ALA A 142 -8.74 9.52 -6.99
N ASP A 143 -8.43 9.92 -8.22
CA ASP A 143 -9.02 9.38 -9.43
C ASP A 143 -8.02 8.39 -10.04
N CYS A 144 -8.30 7.10 -9.87
CA CYS A 144 -7.45 6.01 -10.32
C CYS A 144 -8.03 5.47 -11.63
N SER A 145 -7.28 5.57 -12.72
CA SER A 145 -7.66 5.04 -14.03
C SER A 145 -6.60 4.12 -14.58
N GLN A 146 -6.87 3.53 -15.74
CA GLN A 146 -5.81 2.94 -16.57
C GLN A 146 -4.69 3.97 -16.77
N GLU A 147 -3.45 3.57 -16.50
CA GLU A 147 -2.22 4.32 -16.73
C GLU A 147 -2.04 5.65 -15.99
N THR A 148 -3.04 6.17 -15.25
CA THR A 148 -2.93 7.45 -14.55
C THR A 148 -3.60 7.44 -13.18
N CYS A 149 -3.05 8.23 -12.26
CA CYS A 149 -3.69 8.56 -10.99
C CYS A 149 -3.60 10.06 -10.77
N GLN A 150 -4.73 10.71 -10.51
CA GLN A 150 -4.76 12.09 -10.04
C GLN A 150 -5.09 12.11 -8.56
N LEU A 151 -4.40 12.94 -7.79
CA LEU A 151 -4.65 13.13 -6.36
C LEU A 151 -4.92 14.61 -6.09
N GLY A 152 -6.08 14.89 -5.51
CA GLY A 152 -6.45 16.22 -5.02
C GLY A 152 -6.73 16.20 -3.53
N THR A 153 -6.57 17.34 -2.86
CA THR A 153 -6.99 17.51 -1.46
C THR A 153 -8.02 18.62 -1.31
N VAL A 154 -8.88 18.45 -0.32
CA VAL A 154 -9.90 19.41 0.08
C VAL A 154 -9.77 19.64 1.57
N SER A 155 -9.46 20.86 1.99
CA SER A 155 -9.38 21.24 3.40
C SER A 155 -10.77 21.24 4.04
N GLN A 156 -10.90 20.66 5.23
CA GLN A 156 -12.08 20.84 6.08
C GLN A 156 -11.74 21.78 7.23
N GLN A 157 -12.28 23.00 7.24
CA GLN A 157 -12.23 23.82 8.44
C GLN A 157 -13.29 23.35 9.45
N LYS A 158 -12.87 22.50 10.39
CA LYS A 158 -13.25 22.50 11.81
C LYS A 158 -12.44 21.41 12.51
N SER A 159 -11.76 21.79 13.59
CA SER A 159 -10.79 20.96 14.32
C SER A 159 -11.29 19.54 14.60
N VAL A 160 -10.44 18.53 14.41
CA VAL A 160 -10.65 17.20 15.02
C VAL A 160 -9.31 16.64 15.48
N THR A 161 -9.35 16.11 16.69
CA THR A 161 -8.32 15.36 17.42
C THR A 161 -7.89 14.07 16.72
N ALA A 162 -6.64 13.69 16.97
CA ALA A 162 -5.90 12.65 16.26
C ALA A 162 -6.46 11.23 16.43
N HIS A 163 -6.69 10.54 15.31
CA HIS A 163 -6.62 9.09 15.21
C HIS A 163 -5.64 8.69 14.10
N LYS A 164 -4.90 7.60 14.35
CA LYS A 164 -3.90 7.02 13.43
C LYS A 164 -4.58 6.23 12.29
N ALA A 165 -5.83 5.83 12.50
CA ALA A 165 -6.67 5.17 11.52
C ALA A 165 -7.40 6.20 10.65
N SER A 166 -7.42 5.96 9.35
CA SER A 166 -8.14 6.78 8.37
C SER A 166 -9.22 5.95 7.71
N GLU A 167 -10.41 6.53 7.58
CA GLU A 167 -11.45 5.95 6.74
C GLU A 167 -11.06 6.14 5.26
N VAL A 168 -11.13 5.05 4.50
CA VAL A 168 -11.04 5.06 3.05
C VAL A 168 -12.37 4.62 2.46
N THR A 169 -12.85 5.31 1.43
CA THR A 169 -14.07 4.93 0.71
C THR A 169 -13.77 4.77 -0.76
N LEU A 170 -14.05 3.59 -1.29
CA LEU A 170 -13.92 3.24 -2.70
C LEU A 170 -15.24 3.48 -3.43
N TRP A 171 -15.18 4.14 -4.59
CA TRP A 171 -16.34 4.45 -5.44
C TRP A 171 -16.09 4.05 -6.90
N LEU A 172 -17.15 3.59 -7.58
CA LEU A 172 -17.13 3.34 -9.04
C LEU A 172 -17.47 4.58 -9.88
N SER A 173 -17.92 5.66 -9.24
CA SER A 173 -18.25 6.94 -9.85
C SER A 173 -17.60 8.06 -9.03
N GLN A 174 -17.44 9.24 -9.64
CA GLN A 174 -16.86 10.38 -8.94
C GLN A 174 -17.73 10.73 -7.73
N PRO A 175 -17.18 10.74 -6.49
CA PRO A 175 -17.95 11.08 -5.32
C PRO A 175 -18.42 12.54 -5.40
N ASP A 176 -19.61 12.85 -4.87
CA ASP A 176 -20.09 14.23 -4.78
C ASP A 176 -19.21 15.02 -3.80
N GLN A 177 -18.55 16.05 -4.32
CA GLN A 177 -17.59 16.88 -3.58
C GLN A 177 -18.20 18.22 -3.14
N GLY A 178 -19.46 18.50 -3.52
CA GLY A 178 -20.06 19.83 -3.41
C GLY A 178 -19.26 20.91 -4.17
N ARG A 179 -19.51 22.19 -3.86
CA ARG A 179 -18.75 23.36 -4.39
C ARG A 179 -17.39 23.55 -3.71
N ARG A 180 -16.62 22.48 -3.48
CA ARG A 180 -15.30 22.58 -2.84
C ARG A 180 -14.19 22.68 -3.90
N THR A 181 -13.17 23.50 -3.64
CA THR A 181 -12.01 23.62 -4.54
C THR A 181 -10.99 22.54 -4.19
N LEU A 182 -10.61 21.74 -5.19
CA LEU A 182 -9.55 20.74 -5.06
C LEU A 182 -8.18 21.39 -5.25
N ASN A 183 -7.29 21.21 -4.29
CA ASN A 183 -5.87 21.48 -4.47
C ASN A 183 -5.21 20.24 -5.08
N CYS A 184 -4.76 20.34 -6.33
CA CYS A 184 -4.09 19.24 -7.01
C CYS A 184 -2.73 18.95 -6.36
N LEU A 185 -2.57 17.75 -5.81
CA LEU A 185 -1.29 17.24 -5.29
C LEU A 185 -0.53 16.44 -6.35
N LEU A 186 -1.25 15.68 -7.17
CA LEU A 186 -0.69 14.90 -8.27
C LEU A 186 -1.59 15.04 -9.49
N SER A 187 -1.07 15.66 -10.55
CA SER A 187 -1.75 15.73 -11.85
C SER A 187 -1.39 14.53 -12.72
N LYS A 188 -2.08 14.36 -13.86
CA LYS A 188 -1.74 13.29 -14.83
C LYS A 188 -0.34 13.51 -15.41
N GLU A 189 -0.01 14.75 -15.70
CA GLU A 189 1.28 15.15 -16.25
C GLU A 189 2.41 14.89 -15.25
N GLU A 190 2.18 15.20 -13.96
CA GLU A 190 3.15 14.91 -12.91
C GLU A 190 3.30 13.41 -12.68
N PHE A 191 2.21 12.64 -12.71
CA PHE A 191 2.23 11.18 -12.64
C PHE A 191 3.14 10.58 -13.72
N SER A 192 2.93 10.94 -14.99
CA SER A 192 3.75 10.44 -16.10
C SER A 192 5.21 10.89 -15.99
N ARG A 193 5.45 12.13 -15.53
CA ARG A 193 6.80 12.67 -15.33
C ARG A 193 7.57 11.93 -14.25
N CYS A 194 6.94 11.70 -13.09
CA CYS A 194 7.54 11.00 -11.96
C CYS A 194 7.92 9.56 -12.32
N ARG A 195 7.03 8.83 -13.02
CA ARG A 195 7.34 7.48 -13.50
C ARG A 195 8.50 7.45 -14.50
N SER A 196 8.51 8.37 -15.46
CA SER A 196 9.60 8.46 -16.46
C SER A 196 10.94 8.78 -15.81
N ARG A 197 10.96 9.71 -14.85
CA ARG A 197 12.15 10.06 -14.07
C ARG A 197 12.64 8.87 -13.25
N THR A 198 11.74 8.15 -12.59
CA THR A 198 12.08 6.96 -11.80
C THR A 198 12.78 5.89 -12.63
N LEU A 199 12.32 5.66 -13.86
CA LEU A 199 12.95 4.69 -14.77
C LEU A 199 14.36 5.11 -15.21
N ALA A 200 14.59 6.41 -15.38
CA ALA A 200 15.89 6.94 -15.83
C ALA A 200 16.91 7.12 -14.69
N GLU A 201 16.46 7.56 -13.52
CA GLU A 201 17.31 8.05 -12.43
C GLU A 201 17.26 7.17 -11.17
N GLY A 202 16.28 6.27 -11.06
CA GLY A 202 15.98 5.52 -9.84
C GLY A 202 15.09 6.28 -8.85
N LEU A 203 14.91 5.70 -7.67
CA LEU A 203 14.06 6.21 -6.59
C LEU A 203 14.91 6.89 -5.51
N GLU A 204 14.47 8.06 -5.04
CA GLU A 204 14.98 8.66 -3.81
C GLU A 204 14.09 8.26 -2.63
N VAL A 205 14.62 7.43 -1.73
CA VAL A 205 13.86 6.91 -0.57
C VAL A 205 14.41 7.39 0.76
N CYS A 206 13.56 7.36 1.80
CA CYS A 206 13.92 7.67 3.17
C CYS A 206 14.96 6.67 3.71
N GLY A 207 16.18 7.13 3.96
CA GLY A 207 17.28 6.25 4.39
C GLY A 207 17.10 5.61 5.77
N ARG A 208 16.35 6.23 6.68
CA ARG A 208 16.04 5.61 7.99
C ARG A 208 15.05 4.47 7.84
N SER A 209 13.95 4.70 7.11
CA SER A 209 12.93 3.69 6.87
C SER A 209 13.49 2.53 6.06
N LEU A 210 14.33 2.82 5.04
CA LEU A 210 14.99 1.78 4.25
C LEU A 210 15.86 0.87 5.13
N LYS A 211 16.68 1.43 6.03
CA LYS A 211 17.50 0.63 6.97
C LYS A 211 16.66 -0.24 7.88
N GLN A 212 15.48 0.23 8.30
CA GLN A 212 14.57 -0.58 9.10
C GLN A 212 14.01 -1.76 8.29
N LEU A 213 13.68 -1.55 7.01
CA LEU A 213 13.27 -2.63 6.11
C LEU A 213 14.41 -3.62 5.87
N GLU A 214 15.63 -3.15 5.64
CA GLU A 214 16.83 -4.01 5.50
C GLU A 214 17.05 -4.89 6.74
N ALA A 215 16.87 -4.32 7.94
CA ALA A 215 16.98 -5.06 9.19
C ALA A 215 15.94 -6.19 9.31
N TRP A 216 14.69 -5.94 8.88
CA TRP A 216 13.68 -7.00 8.83
C TRP A 216 13.90 -7.98 7.69
N ALA A 217 14.43 -7.53 6.56
CA ALA A 217 14.78 -8.40 5.44
C ALA A 217 15.86 -9.41 5.83
N ALA A 218 16.81 -9.00 6.70
CA ALA A 218 17.83 -9.91 7.22
C ALA A 218 17.24 -11.08 8.04
N LEU A 219 16.01 -10.97 8.56
CA LEU A 219 15.34 -12.07 9.26
C LEU A 219 14.96 -13.24 8.35
N THR A 220 15.00 -13.05 7.01
CA THR A 220 14.82 -14.16 6.06
C THR A 220 16.09 -14.99 5.85
N LEU A 221 17.22 -14.54 6.39
CA LEU A 221 18.50 -15.23 6.26
C LEU A 221 18.64 -16.27 7.38
N VAL A 222 19.23 -17.41 7.04
CA VAL A 222 19.65 -18.41 8.03
C VAL A 222 21.02 -17.98 8.57
N ALA A 223 21.21 -18.03 9.89
CA ALA A 223 22.49 -17.73 10.50
C ALA A 223 23.58 -18.67 9.95
N GLU A 224 24.72 -18.10 9.57
CA GLU A 224 25.89 -18.89 9.19
C GLU A 224 26.34 -19.71 10.40
N SER A 225 26.22 -21.03 10.30
CA SER A 225 26.70 -22.00 11.27
C SER A 225 27.65 -22.96 10.56
N ASP A 226 28.57 -23.58 11.29
CA ASP A 226 29.51 -24.58 10.72
C ASP A 226 28.76 -25.67 9.95
N ARG A 227 27.59 -26.09 10.47
CA ARG A 227 26.68 -27.03 9.79
C ARG A 227 26.11 -26.47 8.47
N SER A 228 25.81 -25.18 8.40
CA SER A 228 25.36 -24.55 7.15
C SER A 228 26.49 -24.44 6.11
N ARG A 229 27.77 -24.37 6.54
CA ARG A 229 28.94 -24.37 5.65
C ARG A 229 29.29 -25.78 5.15
N GLU A 230 29.05 -26.81 5.96
CA GLU A 230 29.34 -28.20 5.62
C GLU A 230 28.23 -28.86 4.77
N SER A 231 26.95 -28.56 5.04
CA SER A 231 25.82 -29.26 4.42
C SER A 231 24.74 -28.34 3.83
N GLY A 232 25.02 -27.04 3.67
CA GLY A 232 24.08 -26.08 3.09
C GLY A 232 23.95 -26.22 1.58
N ALA A 233 22.90 -25.63 1.00
CA ALA A 233 22.60 -25.68 -0.43
C ALA A 233 23.53 -24.81 -1.33
N GLY A 234 24.73 -24.48 -0.86
CA GLY A 234 25.75 -23.73 -1.61
C GLY A 234 27.01 -24.59 -1.81
N ALA A 235 28.02 -24.02 -2.47
CA ALA A 235 29.35 -24.62 -2.59
C ALA A 235 30.01 -24.72 -1.20
N GLY A 236 29.67 -25.77 -0.45
CA GLY A 236 30.29 -26.07 0.83
C GLY A 236 31.77 -26.42 0.66
N LEU A 237 32.43 -26.77 1.77
CA LEU A 237 33.81 -27.29 1.77
C LEU A 237 34.01 -28.57 0.93
N LEU A 238 32.93 -29.15 0.40
CA LEU A 238 32.90 -30.36 -0.42
C LEU A 238 33.19 -30.12 -1.92
N ASP A 239 33.16 -28.87 -2.41
CA ASP A 239 33.31 -28.55 -3.85
C ASP A 239 34.74 -28.09 -4.25
N ASN A 240 35.76 -28.39 -3.43
CA ASN A 240 37.16 -28.03 -3.70
C ASN A 240 37.99 -29.15 -4.38
N ASP A 241 37.39 -29.94 -5.27
CA ASP A 241 38.10 -30.95 -6.08
C ASP A 241 38.45 -30.45 -7.49
#